data_AF-A0A931XXR1-F1
#
_entry.id   AF-A0A931XXR1-F1
#
_cell.length_a   1.000
_cell.length_b   1.000
_cell.length_c   1.000
_cell.angle_alpha   90.00
_cell.angle_beta   90.00
_cell.angle_gamma   90.00
#
_symmetry.space_group_name_H-M   'P 1'
#
loop_
_entity.id
_entity.type
_entity.pdbx_description
1 polymer ?
#
loop_
_entity_poly.entity_id
_entity_poly.type
_entity_poly.pdbx_seq_one_letter_code
_entity_poly.pdbx_strand_id
1 'polypeptide(L)' 'MRRLSEHAYVATEFQGCNNGCVATPEGVVVIDPPMRPTSAVAWRREVETLGQVRYVVNT' A
#
# COMPACT_ATOMS: atom_id res chain seq x y z
N MET A 1 -5.17 3.92 6.66
CA MET A 1 -5.17 2.53 6.14
C MET A 1 -6.09 1.64 6.98
N ARG A 2 -6.84 0.74 6.36
CA ARG A 2 -7.70 -0.26 7.02
C ARG A 2 -7.12 -1.67 6.84
N ARG A 3 -7.09 -2.47 7.91
CA ARG A 3 -6.69 -3.89 7.88
C ARG A 3 -7.88 -4.77 7.45
N LEU A 4 -7.67 -5.62 6.45
CA LEU A 4 -8.67 -6.58 5.92
C LEU A 4 -8.44 -8.00 6.44
N SER A 5 -7.19 -8.40 6.63
CA SER A 5 -6.79 -9.69 7.20
C SER A 5 -5.54 -9.52 8.06
N GLU A 6 -4.95 -10.62 8.53
CA GLU A 6 -3.70 -10.55 9.29
C GLU A 6 -2.60 -9.76 8.55
N HIS A 7 -2.52 -9.89 7.22
CA HIS A 7 -1.44 -9.33 6.44
C HIS A 7 -1.90 -8.36 5.33
N ALA A 8 -3.19 -8.30 5.02
CA ALA A 8 -3.72 -7.47 3.94
C ALA A 8 -4.34 -6.18 4.46
N TYR A 9 -4.03 -5.07 3.78
CA TYR A 9 -4.48 -3.73 4.11
C TYR A 9 -4.94 -2.98 2.86
N VAL A 10 -5.84 -2.01 3.04
CA VAL A 10 -6.39 -1.19 1.96
C VAL A 10 -6.58 0.26 2.39
N ALA A 11 -6.41 1.19 1.46
CA ALA A 11 -6.88 2.56 1.54
C ALA A 11 -7.88 2.83 0.40
N THR A 12 -9.06 3.33 0.76
CA THR A 12 -10.19 3.60 -0.16
C THR A 12 -10.49 5.10 -0.27
N GLU A 13 -9.67 5.94 0.36
CA GLU A 13 -9.84 7.40 0.46
C GLU A 13 -9.25 8.12 -0.76
N PHE A 14 -8.41 7.43 -1.54
CA PHE A 14 -7.80 7.99 -2.74
C PHE A 14 -8.74 7.84 -3.93
N GLN A 15 -8.82 8.89 -4.74
CA GLN A 15 -9.68 8.90 -5.92
C GLN A 15 -9.11 7.97 -7.01
N GLY A 16 -9.95 7.08 -7.54
CA GLY A 16 -9.71 6.32 -8.78
C GLY A 16 -9.32 4.85 -8.62
N CYS A 17 -8.86 4.41 -7.44
CA CYS A 17 -8.62 2.99 -7.16
C CYS A 17 -8.57 2.73 -5.65
N ASN A 18 -8.66 1.46 -5.25
CA ASN A 18 -8.32 1.03 -3.90
C ASN A 18 -6.83 0.72 -3.86
N ASN A 19 -6.09 1.34 -2.95
CA ASN A 19 -4.65 1.13 -2.83
C ASN A 19 -4.39 0.06 -1.76
N GLY A 20 -3.81 -1.05 -2.16
CA GLY A 20 -3.58 -2.20 -1.30
C GLY A 20 -2.13 -2.34 -0.86
N CYS A 21 -1.91 -3.08 0.22
CA CYS A 21 -0.62 -3.68 0.49
C CYS A 21 -0.73 -4.99 1.28
N VAL A 22 0.27 -5.85 1.10
CA VAL A 22 0.42 -7.11 1.84
C VAL A 22 1.76 -7.09 2.58
N ALA A 23 1.71 -7.22 3.90
CA ALA A 23 2.90 -7.31 4.75
C ALA A 23 3.39 -8.77 4.84
N THR A 24 4.66 -9.00 4.56
CA THR A 24 5.33 -10.30 4.70
C THR A 24 6.53 -10.18 5.65
N PRO A 25 7.10 -11.29 6.14
CA PRO A 25 8.32 -11.25 6.95
C PRO A 25 9.52 -10.57 6.25
N GLU A 26 9.54 -10.52 4.92
CA GLU A 26 10.64 -9.98 4.12
C GLU A 26 10.42 -8.50 3.71
N GLY A 27 9.22 -7.97 3.98
CA GLY A 27 8.83 -6.61 3.65
C GLY A 27 7.42 -6.53 3.06
N VAL A 28 7.12 -5.44 2.37
CA VAL A 28 5.76 -5.12 1.92
C VAL A 28 5.66 -5.17 0.40
N VAL A 29 4.58 -5.78 -0.09
CA VAL A 29 4.14 -5.71 -1.48
C VAL A 29 3.05 -4.65 -1.58
N VAL A 30 3.30 -3.59 -2.35
CA VAL A 30 2.29 -2.56 -2.66
C VAL A 30 1.48 -3.01 -3.87
N ILE A 31 0.16 -2.87 -3.79
CA ILE A 31 -0.78 -3.16 -4.87
C ILE A 31 -1.44 -1.85 -5.25
N ASP A 32 -1.28 -1.42 -6.50
CA ASP A 32 -1.83 -0.17 -7.04
C ASP A 32 -1.60 1.05 -6.13
N PRO A 33 -0.43 1.72 -6.18
CA PRO A 33 -0.25 2.97 -5.45
C PRO A 33 -1.15 4.09 -6.01
N PRO A 34 -1.44 5.14 -5.22
CA PRO A 34 -2.26 6.26 -5.68
C PRO A 34 -1.71 6.89 -6.97
N MET A 35 -2.61 7.23 -7.92
CA MET A 35 -2.21 7.81 -9.21
C MET A 35 -1.48 9.16 -9.08
N ARG A 36 -1.83 9.96 -8.06
CA ARG A 36 -1.17 11.26 -7.81
C ARG A 36 0.18 10.99 -7.14
N PRO A 37 1.31 11.46 -7.71
CA PRO A 37 2.64 11.19 -7.16
C PRO A 37 2.81 11.63 -5.69
N THR A 38 2.25 12.78 -5.31
CA THR A 38 2.29 13.27 -3.92
C THR A 38 1.54 12.34 -2.96
N SER A 39 0.38 11.83 -3.37
CA SER A 39 -0.37 10.82 -2.64
C SER A 39 0.37 9.48 -2.58
N ALA A 40 1.06 9.07 -3.65
CA ALA A 40 1.87 7.85 -3.66
C ALA A 40 3.05 7.93 -2.67
N VAL A 41 3.69 9.09 -2.55
CA VAL A 41 4.75 9.32 -1.55
C VAL A 41 4.18 9.26 -0.13
N ALA A 42 3.02 9.86 0.12
CA ALA A 42 2.35 9.78 1.42
C ALA A 42 1.96 8.33 1.75
N TRP A 43 1.40 7.62 0.78
CA TRP A 43 1.04 6.20 0.90
C TRP A 43 2.26 5.33 1.20
N ARG A 44 3.37 5.52 0.49
CA ARG A 44 4.62 4.81 0.76
C ARG A 44 5.05 4.96 2.23
N ARG A 45 5.02 6.18 2.78
CA ARG A 45 5.38 6.42 4.18
C ARG A 45 4.48 5.67 5.16
N GLU A 46 3.18 5.59 4.85
CA GLU A 46 2.22 4.84 5.66
C GLU A 46 2.49 3.33 5.57
N VAL A 47 2.72 2.80 4.37
CA VAL A 47 3.00 1.38 4.14
C VAL A 47 4.35 0.95 4.72
N GLU A 48 5.36 1.81 4.70
CA GLU A 48 6.69 1.54 5.28
C GLU A 48 6.65 1.33 6.80
N THR A 49 5.56 1.72 7.48
CA THR A 49 5.35 1.36 8.90
C THR A 49 5.12 -0.14 9.12
N LEU A 50 4.78 -0.88 8.06
CA LEU A 50 4.60 -2.34 8.08
C LEU A 50 5.86 -3.10 7.68
N GLY A 51 6.88 -2.42 7.13
CA GLY A 51 8.12 -3.01 6.65
C GLY A 51 8.64 -2.35 5.37
N GLN A 52 9.86 -2.72 4.94
CA GLN A 52 10.45 -2.18 3.71
C GLN A 52 9.60 -2.56 2.49
N VAL A 53 9.22 -1.60 1.65
CA VAL A 53 8.58 -1.89 0.36
C VAL A 53 9.55 -2.66 -0.53
N ARG A 54 9.16 -3.86 -0.96
CA ARG A 54 9.97 -4.74 -1.82
C ARG A 54 9.49 -4.76 -3.27
N TYR A 55 8.18 -4.71 -3.46
CA TYR A 55 7.56 -4.83 -4.77
C TYR A 55 6.37 -3.87 -4.91
N VAL A 56 6.10 -3.50 -6.16
CA VAL A 56 4.89 -2.81 -6.58
C VAL A 56 4.24 -3.66 -7.66
N VAL A 57 2.95 -3.99 -7.49
CA VAL A 57 2.13 -4.72 -8.45
C VAL A 57 1.03 -3.79 -8.92
N ASN A 58 0.93 -3.57 -10.23
CA ASN A 58 -0.15 -2.80 -10.84
C ASN A 58 -1.11 -3.75 -11.55
N THR A 59 -2.42 -3.57 -11.35
CA THR A 59 -3.47 -4.36 -11.98
C THR A 59 -4.11 -3.69 -13.19
#